data_AF-A0A1F6B7I2-F1
#
_entry.id   AF-A0A1F6B7I2-F1
#
_cell.length_a   1.000
_cell.length_b   1.000
_cell.length_c   1.000
_cell.angle_alpha   90.00
_cell.angle_beta   90.00
_cell.angle_gamma   90.00
#
_symmetry.space_group_name_H-M   'P 1'
#
loop_
_entity.id
_entity.type
_entity.pdbx_description
1 polymer ?
#
loop_
_entity_poly.entity_id
_entity_poly.type
_entity_poly.pdbx_seq_one_letter_code
_entity_poly.pdbx_strand_id
1 'polypeptide(L)'
;MINLKKYSLSSRQYFLLAVADLFIIFFGQILYPNQIVVGNDSTRFYFGLLIAAALFLMFQYLSLLITKTTQVRKYKSEALNLLLMAGVNTAGVWLTGRFSSMTGFGISSYLIAVILGIFLTTAVYLVKRSN
;
A
#
# COMPACT_ATOMS: atom_id res chain seq x y z
N MET A 1 -14.20 -1.39 -23.78
CA MET A 1 -14.75 -1.52 -22.41
C MET A 1 -13.86 -2.48 -21.62
N ILE A 2 -13.14 -1.99 -20.61
CA ILE A 2 -12.25 -2.82 -19.79
C ILE A 2 -13.11 -3.64 -18.83
N ASN A 3 -13.10 -4.97 -18.94
CA ASN A 3 -13.90 -5.85 -18.07
C ASN A 3 -13.24 -5.98 -16.68
N LEU A 4 -13.56 -5.07 -15.76
CA LEU A 4 -12.94 -4.95 -14.43
C LEU A 4 -13.04 -6.21 -13.56
N LYS A 5 -14.07 -7.07 -13.77
CA LYS A 5 -14.28 -8.30 -12.98
C LYS A 5 -13.17 -9.34 -13.12
N LYS A 6 -12.46 -9.38 -14.26
CA LYS A 6 -11.36 -10.33 -14.48
C LYS A 6 -10.06 -9.91 -13.78
N TYR A 7 -10.03 -8.70 -13.22
CA TYR A 7 -8.80 -8.05 -12.79
C TYR A 7 -8.77 -7.65 -11.32
N SER A 8 -9.89 -7.79 -10.63
CA SER A 8 -10.02 -7.61 -9.18
C SER A 8 -9.56 -8.86 -8.45
N LEU A 9 -8.80 -8.67 -7.36
CA LEU A 9 -8.64 -9.71 -6.35
C LEU A 9 -10.03 -10.13 -5.81
N SER A 10 -10.13 -11.36 -5.31
CA SER A 10 -11.32 -11.78 -4.57
C SER A 10 -11.49 -10.97 -3.28
N SER A 11 -12.71 -10.90 -2.75
CA SER A 11 -12.98 -10.22 -1.47
C SER A 11 -12.10 -10.78 -0.33
N ARG A 12 -11.86 -12.09 -0.33
CA ARG A 12 -10.95 -12.75 0.62
C ARG A 12 -9.52 -12.23 0.50
N GLN A 13 -9.02 -12.03 -0.72
CA GLN A 13 -7.67 -11.51 -0.95
C GLN A 13 -7.54 -10.04 -0.52
N TYR A 14 -8.53 -9.19 -0.78
CA TYR A 14 -8.52 -7.82 -0.25
C TYR A 14 -8.58 -7.80 1.27
N PHE A 15 -9.35 -8.70 1.89
CA PHE A 15 -9.36 -8.83 3.34
C PHE A 15 -7.98 -9.24 3.89
N LEU A 16 -7.31 -10.20 3.26
CA LEU A 16 -5.95 -10.60 3.64
C LEU A 16 -4.95 -9.45 3.49
N LEU A 17 -5.06 -8.64 2.43
CA LEU A 17 -4.23 -7.45 2.26
C LEU A 17 -4.51 -6.40 3.33
N ALA A 18 -5.79 -6.16 3.66
CA ALA A 18 -6.15 -5.22 4.73
C ALA A 18 -5.50 -5.60 6.06
N VAL A 19 -5.55 -6.90 6.40
CA VAL A 19 -4.93 -7.44 7.60
C VAL A 19 -3.40 -7.30 7.53
N ALA A 20 -2.79 -7.64 6.39
CA ALA A 20 -1.34 -7.50 6.19
C ALA A 20 -0.88 -6.04 6.33
N ASP A 21 -1.61 -5.09 5.74
CA ASP A 21 -1.31 -3.67 5.81
C ASP A 21 -1.38 -3.16 7.25
N LEU A 22 -2.39 -3.57 8.03
CA LEU A 22 -2.47 -3.25 9.45
C LEU A 22 -1.25 -3.75 10.22
N PHE A 23 -0.81 -4.98 9.97
CA PHE A 23 0.40 -5.52 10.58
C PHE A 23 1.66 -4.75 10.16
N ILE A 24 1.81 -4.47 8.86
CA ILE A 24 2.96 -3.72 8.32
C ILE A 24 3.05 -2.34 8.96
N ILE A 25 1.92 -1.62 9.07
CA ILE A 25 1.89 -0.29 9.68
C ILE A 25 2.19 -0.38 11.19
N PHE A 26 1.54 -1.29 11.88
CA PHE A 26 1.70 -1.47 13.33
C PHE A 26 3.15 -1.81 13.71
N PHE A 27 3.74 -2.82 13.05
CA PHE A 27 5.14 -3.17 13.28
C PHE A 27 6.09 -2.08 12.79
N GLY A 28 5.76 -1.40 11.69
CA GLY A 28 6.54 -0.23 11.23
C GLY A 28 6.65 0.83 12.31
N GLN A 29 5.54 1.19 12.96
CA GLN A 29 5.53 2.17 14.05
C GLN A 29 6.31 1.68 15.27
N ILE A 30 6.27 0.39 15.61
CA ILE A 30 7.07 -0.17 16.72
C ILE A 30 8.57 -0.13 16.41
N LEU A 31 8.97 -0.47 15.18
CA LEU A 31 10.37 -0.55 14.77
C LEU A 31 10.99 0.83 14.50
N TYR A 32 10.19 1.78 14.01
CA TYR A 32 10.62 3.11 13.62
C TYR A 32 9.74 4.22 14.23
N PRO A 33 9.61 4.29 15.58
CA PRO A 33 8.67 5.20 16.25
C PRO A 33 9.01 6.68 16.05
N ASN A 34 10.28 7.00 15.79
CA ASN A 34 10.72 8.38 15.50
C ASN A 34 10.41 8.82 14.06
N GLN A 35 10.01 7.89 13.20
CA GLN A 35 9.83 8.12 11.76
C GLN A 35 8.40 7.86 11.29
N ILE A 36 7.66 6.99 11.99
CA ILE A 36 6.27 6.65 11.70
C ILE A 36 5.42 7.05 12.89
N VAL A 37 4.45 7.93 12.64
CA VAL A 37 3.47 8.38 13.63
C VAL A 37 2.10 7.89 13.20
N VAL A 38 1.36 7.33 14.15
CA VAL A 38 -0.03 6.90 13.94
C VAL A 38 -0.90 7.49 15.03
N GLY A 39 -1.97 8.16 14.63
CA GLY A 39 -2.74 9.10 15.43
C GLY A 39 -2.22 10.54 15.37
N ASN A 40 -3.11 11.48 15.64
CA ASN A 40 -2.82 12.90 15.83
C ASN A 40 -3.81 13.50 16.84
N ASP A 41 -3.81 14.82 16.99
CA ASP A 41 -4.75 15.57 17.83
C ASP A 41 -6.23 15.33 17.49
N SER A 42 -6.52 15.06 16.22
CA SER A 42 -7.87 14.86 15.67
C SER A 42 -8.27 13.38 15.56
N THR A 43 -7.29 12.46 15.50
CA THR A 43 -7.48 11.06 15.14
C THR A 43 -6.79 10.15 16.13
N ARG A 44 -7.55 9.30 16.82
CA ARG A 44 -6.97 8.30 17.73
C ARG A 44 -6.15 7.27 16.97
N PHE A 45 -5.19 6.67 17.64
CA PHE A 45 -4.28 5.64 17.11
C PHE A 45 -4.99 4.58 16.23
N TYR A 46 -6.03 3.92 16.76
CA TYR A 46 -6.74 2.85 16.04
C TYR A 46 -7.41 3.35 14.75
N PHE A 47 -7.96 4.56 14.76
CA PHE A 47 -8.55 5.14 13.55
C PHE A 47 -7.48 5.55 12.55
N GLY A 48 -6.34 6.09 13.01
CA GLY A 48 -5.20 6.39 12.14
C GLY A 48 -4.65 5.14 11.44
N LEU A 49 -4.56 4.01 12.16
CA LEU A 49 -4.20 2.71 11.58
C LEU A 49 -5.18 2.28 10.49
N LEU A 50 -6.49 2.34 10.76
CA LEU A 50 -7.52 1.92 9.80
C LEU A 50 -7.55 2.83 8.57
N ILE A 51 -7.43 4.15 8.75
CA ILE A 51 -7.38 5.11 7.64
C ILE A 51 -6.14 4.86 6.79
N ALA A 52 -4.97 4.67 7.40
CA ALA A 52 -3.74 4.36 6.68
C ALA A 52 -3.85 3.06 5.89
N ALA A 53 -4.35 1.98 6.49
CA ALA A 53 -4.56 0.70 5.81
C ALA A 53 -5.54 0.83 4.63
N ALA A 54 -6.64 1.58 4.81
CA ALA A 54 -7.61 1.82 3.73
C ALA A 54 -6.98 2.61 2.56
N LEU A 55 -6.17 3.62 2.85
CA LEU A 55 -5.46 4.38 1.82
C LEU A 55 -4.41 3.53 1.12
N PHE A 56 -3.68 2.68 1.86
CA PHE A 56 -2.69 1.77 1.28
C PHE A 56 -3.35 0.76 0.35
N LEU A 57 -4.47 0.15 0.75
CA LEU A 57 -5.29 -0.69 -0.13
C LEU A 57 -5.73 0.04 -1.40
N MET A 58 -6.11 1.32 -1.29
CA MET A 58 -6.49 2.12 -2.46
C MET A 58 -5.30 2.28 -3.43
N PHE A 59 -4.10 2.56 -2.93
CA PHE A 59 -2.88 2.64 -3.75
C PHE A 59 -2.47 1.28 -4.32
N GLN A 60 -2.62 0.19 -3.56
CA GLN A 60 -2.40 -1.16 -4.06
C GLN A 60 -3.36 -1.53 -5.19
N TYR A 61 -4.64 -1.17 -5.06
CA TYR A 61 -5.62 -1.32 -6.14
C TYR A 61 -5.22 -0.53 -7.38
N LEU A 62 -4.79 0.73 -7.20
CA LEU A 62 -4.28 1.56 -8.28
C LEU A 62 -3.02 0.94 -8.94
N SER A 63 -2.12 0.36 -8.15
CA SER A 63 -0.91 -0.31 -8.63
C SER A 63 -1.24 -1.53 -9.53
N LEU A 64 -2.28 -2.29 -9.17
CA LEU A 64 -2.79 -3.42 -9.94
C LEU A 64 -3.50 -2.96 -11.22
N LEU A 65 -4.14 -1.80 -11.21
CA LEU A 65 -4.73 -1.21 -12.42
C LEU A 65 -3.65 -0.73 -13.38
N ILE A 66 -2.65 0.03 -12.91
CA ILE A 66 -1.59 0.61 -13.74
C ILE A 66 -0.79 -0.48 -14.46
N THR A 67 -0.42 -1.56 -13.77
CA THR A 67 0.29 -2.71 -14.38
C THR A 67 -0.53 -3.45 -15.43
N LYS A 68 -1.84 -3.23 -15.50
CA LYS A 68 -2.75 -3.90 -16.44
C LYS A 68 -3.24 -2.99 -17.57
N THR A 69 -3.32 -1.67 -17.35
CA THR A 69 -3.80 -0.69 -18.35
C THR A 69 -2.70 -0.10 -19.20
N THR A 70 -1.46 -0.07 -18.71
CA THR A 70 -0.33 0.44 -19.47
C THR A 70 0.09 -0.56 -20.57
N GLN A 71 0.65 -0.05 -21.66
CA GLN A 71 1.28 -0.84 -22.75
C GLN A 71 2.42 -1.77 -22.26
N VAL A 72 2.69 -1.82 -20.95
CA VAL A 72 3.61 -2.74 -20.25
C VAL A 72 3.25 -4.21 -20.50
N ARG A 73 2.01 -4.53 -20.87
CA ARG A 73 1.65 -5.89 -21.34
C ARG A 73 2.50 -6.33 -22.54
N LYS A 74 3.04 -5.39 -23.33
CA LYS A 74 3.92 -5.61 -24.48
C LYS A 74 5.38 -5.86 -24.06
N TYR A 75 5.79 -5.40 -22.87
CA TYR A 75 7.14 -5.52 -22.31
C TYR A 75 7.11 -6.43 -21.06
N LYS A 76 7.05 -7.74 -21.32
CA LYS A 76 6.73 -8.88 -20.43
C LYS A 76 7.59 -9.10 -19.16
N SER A 77 8.35 -8.15 -18.64
CA SER A 77 9.17 -8.41 -17.45
C SER A 77 8.34 -8.37 -16.17
N GLU A 78 8.27 -9.49 -15.45
CA GLU A 78 7.68 -9.56 -14.10
C GLU A 78 8.35 -8.57 -13.15
N ALA A 79 9.67 -8.38 -13.29
CA ALA A 79 10.43 -7.39 -12.51
C ALA A 79 9.95 -5.96 -12.77
N LEU A 80 9.61 -5.61 -14.02
CA LEU A 80 9.08 -4.27 -14.34
C LEU A 80 7.70 -4.05 -13.71
N ASN A 81 6.85 -5.07 -13.69
CA ASN A 81 5.55 -4.99 -13.02
C ASN A 81 5.72 -4.79 -11.51
N LEU A 82 6.64 -5.52 -10.88
CA LEU A 82 6.95 -5.36 -9.46
C LEU A 82 7.52 -3.98 -9.15
N LEU A 83 8.43 -3.46 -9.99
CA LEU A 83 8.98 -2.11 -9.83
C LEU A 83 7.90 -1.03 -9.94
N LEU A 84 6.98 -1.15 -10.91
CA LEU A 84 5.87 -0.22 -11.05
C LEU A 84 4.92 -0.29 -9.86
N MET A 85 4.61 -1.49 -9.37
CA MET A 85 3.79 -1.66 -8.17
C MET A 85 4.46 -1.05 -6.94
N ALA A 86 5.76 -1.31 -6.75
CA ALA A 86 6.56 -0.73 -5.68
C ALA A 86 6.60 0.79 -5.76
N GLY A 87 6.74 1.36 -6.96
CA GLY A 87 6.71 2.80 -7.17
C GLY A 87 5.37 3.42 -6.74
N VAL A 88 4.24 2.82 -7.17
CA VAL A 88 2.90 3.31 -6.81
C VAL A 88 2.63 3.16 -5.31
N ASN A 89 2.97 2.02 -4.71
CA ASN A 89 2.76 1.80 -3.29
C ASN A 89 3.66 2.71 -2.43
N THR A 90 4.92 2.91 -2.82
CA THR A 90 5.83 3.87 -2.16
C THR A 90 5.31 5.29 -2.25
N ALA A 91 4.87 5.72 -3.44
CA ALA A 91 4.26 7.03 -3.62
C ALA A 91 3.00 7.17 -2.78
N GLY A 92 2.18 6.11 -2.69
CA GLY A 92 1.00 6.08 -1.84
C GLY A 92 1.32 6.26 -0.36
N VAL A 93 2.27 5.49 0.15
CA VAL A 93 2.76 5.61 1.53
C VAL A 93 3.27 7.02 1.82
N TRP A 94 4.09 7.56 0.92
CA TRP A 94 4.66 8.90 1.05
C TRP A 94 3.58 9.99 1.05
N LEU A 95 2.63 9.92 0.11
CA LEU A 95 1.52 10.86 0.01
C LEU A 95 0.63 10.80 1.24
N THR A 96 0.25 9.60 1.71
CA THR A 96 -0.53 9.45 2.95
C THR A 96 0.18 10.10 4.14
N GLY A 97 1.50 9.94 4.22
CA GLY A 97 2.33 10.59 5.25
C GLY A 97 2.35 12.12 5.19
N ARG A 98 2.09 12.73 4.02
CA ARG A 98 2.01 14.19 3.84
C ARG A 98 0.67 14.78 4.24
N PHE A 99 -0.37 13.96 4.29
CA PHE A 99 -1.69 14.34 4.79
C PHE A 99 -1.89 13.91 6.25
N SER A 100 -0.81 13.85 7.04
CA SER A 100 -0.83 13.34 8.41
C SER A 100 -1.78 14.08 9.34
N SER A 101 -2.04 15.37 9.11
CA SER A 101 -3.04 16.16 9.84
C SER A 101 -4.47 15.65 9.63
N MET A 102 -4.76 15.10 8.44
CA MET A 102 -6.09 14.59 8.09
C MET A 102 -6.22 13.09 8.34
N THR A 103 -5.17 12.31 8.06
CA THR A 103 -5.21 10.84 8.09
C THR A 103 -4.83 10.28 9.46
N GLY A 104 -4.15 11.06 10.30
CA GLY A 104 -3.50 10.58 11.50
C GLY A 104 -2.26 9.71 11.21
N PHE A 105 -1.80 9.59 9.96
CA PHE A 105 -0.62 8.80 9.62
C PHE A 105 0.49 9.69 9.06
N GLY A 106 1.63 9.72 9.74
CA GLY A 106 2.79 10.52 9.36
C GLY A 106 4.02 9.67 9.10
N ILE A 107 4.77 10.01 8.05
CA ILE A 107 6.11 9.49 7.80
C ILE A 107 7.05 10.66 7.57
N SER A 108 8.13 10.73 8.35
CA SER A 108 9.16 11.78 8.20
C SER A 108 10.28 11.41 7.22
N SER A 109 10.52 10.12 6.99
CA SER A 109 11.65 9.63 6.18
C SER A 109 11.20 9.00 4.87
N TYR A 110 11.73 9.49 3.75
CA TYR A 110 11.46 8.91 2.42
C TYR A 110 11.93 7.45 2.34
N LEU A 111 13.07 7.14 2.96
CA LEU A 111 13.61 5.78 3.00
C LEU A 111 12.64 4.80 3.68
N ILE A 112 11.96 5.24 4.75
CA ILE A 112 10.94 4.42 5.41
C ILE A 112 9.71 4.23 4.53
N ALA A 113 9.30 5.26 3.79
CA ALA A 113 8.22 5.12 2.82
C ALA A 113 8.58 4.11 1.71
N VAL A 114 9.82 4.09 1.24
CA VAL A 114 10.32 3.07 0.28
C VAL A 114 10.26 1.68 0.89
N ILE A 115 10.77 1.49 2.12
CA ILE A 115 10.75 0.20 2.80
C ILE A 115 9.31 -0.31 2.95
N LEU A 116 8.40 0.52 3.47
CA LEU A 116 6.98 0.16 3.59
C LEU A 116 6.35 -0.14 2.24
N GLY A 117 6.62 0.69 1.21
CA GLY A 117 6.14 0.47 -0.15
C GLY A 117 6.58 -0.89 -0.73
N ILE A 118 7.81 -1.33 -0.43
CA ILE A 118 8.30 -2.66 -0.80
C ILE A 118 7.51 -3.75 -0.04
N PHE A 119 7.33 -3.63 1.28
CA PHE A 119 6.57 -4.60 2.06
C PHE A 119 5.13 -4.75 1.58
N LEU A 120 4.44 -3.63 1.31
CA LEU A 120 3.10 -3.61 0.75
C LEU A 120 3.05 -4.30 -0.62
N THR A 121 4.04 -4.04 -1.46
CA THR A 121 4.12 -4.67 -2.80
C THR A 121 4.34 -6.17 -2.70
N THR A 122 5.21 -6.61 -1.79
CA THR A 122 5.42 -8.03 -1.50
C THR A 122 4.14 -8.68 -1.00
N ALA A 123 3.38 -8.01 -0.12
CA ALA A 123 2.08 -8.52 0.34
C ALA A 123 1.10 -8.72 -0.82
N VAL A 124 0.97 -7.72 -1.71
CA VAL A 124 0.13 -7.84 -2.92
C VAL A 124 0.59 -8.99 -3.81
N TYR A 125 1.89 -9.14 -4.02
CA TYR A 125 2.44 -10.22 -4.84
C TYR A 125 2.15 -11.60 -4.27
N LEU A 126 2.38 -11.81 -2.96
CA LEU A 126 2.14 -13.08 -2.28
C LEU A 126 0.66 -13.46 -2.30
N VAL A 127 -0.24 -12.52 -1.99
CA VAL A 127 -1.69 -12.76 -1.99
C VAL A 127 -2.20 -13.08 -3.40
N LYS A 128 -1.62 -12.45 -4.44
CA LYS A 128 -1.94 -12.73 -5.84
C LYS A 128 -1.47 -14.13 -6.28
N ARG A 129 -0.33 -14.60 -5.77
CA ARG A 129 0.30 -15.90 -6.13
C ARG A 129 -0.26 -17.10 -5.35
N SER A 130 -0.94 -16.88 -4.22
CA SER A 130 -1.54 -17.94 -3.40
C SER A 130 -2.76 -18.66 -4.06
N ASN A 131 -3.00 -18.43 -5.35
CA ASN A 131 -4.04 -19.06 -6.20
C ASN A 131 -3.39 -19.52 -7.51
#